data_AF-A0A0K0XAG6-F1
#
_entry.id   AF-A0A0K0XAG6-F1
#
_cell.length_a   1.000
_cell.length_b   1.000
_cell.length_c   1.000
_cell.angle_alpha   90.00
_cell.angle_beta   90.00
_cell.angle_gamma   90.00
#
_symmetry.space_group_name_H-M   'P 1'
#
loop_
_entity.id
_entity.type
_entity.pdbx_description
1 polymer ?
#
loop_
_entity_poly.entity_id
_entity_poly.type
_entity_poly.pdbx_seq_one_letter_code
_entity_poly.pdbx_strand_id
1 'polypeptide(L)'
;MKRYTVAPADTLFGIAQREYGDGGLFPVIARQNHVTNPDLVMVGEEILVPYVTYRHLFTTEDTTAARTRITERYYGTEDRAVQLIWEVVNGVAQRQIHRGAWLLMPDLIDMGHHTVVEGESLLVLAQRCYGDAALAVVIANANHVDLFTDPRPGTVVVVPRLNRRRSVAGETLEVLVREEYGDDDVQTWVAVVAAANYISRPRALFCNQVIYFPS
;
A
#
# COMPACT_ATOMS: atom_id res chain seq x y z
N MET A 1 6.80 -0.14 -9.28
CA MET A 1 8.15 -0.64 -8.99
C MET A 1 9.26 0.41 -9.26
N LYS A 2 10.29 0.44 -8.41
CA LYS A 2 11.46 1.35 -8.49
C LYS A 2 12.74 0.57 -8.80
N ARG A 3 13.63 1.11 -9.64
CA ARG A 3 15.01 0.60 -9.78
C ARG A 3 15.87 1.23 -8.69
N TYR A 4 16.66 0.42 -7.99
CA TYR A 4 17.50 0.84 -6.89
C TYR A 4 18.90 0.26 -7.06
N THR A 5 19.92 1.11 -7.04
CA THR A 5 21.33 0.67 -7.06
C THR A 5 21.78 0.47 -5.62
N VAL A 6 22.21 -0.75 -5.29
CA VAL A 6 22.68 -1.11 -3.94
C VAL A 6 23.86 -0.24 -3.55
N ALA A 7 23.72 0.49 -2.45
CA ALA A 7 24.75 1.36 -1.90
C ALA A 7 25.67 0.61 -0.92
N PRO A 8 26.86 1.15 -0.59
CA PRO A 8 27.70 0.59 0.46
C PRO A 8 26.94 0.42 1.78
N ALA A 9 27.10 -0.74 2.42
CA ALA A 9 26.45 -1.15 3.68
C ALA A 9 24.93 -1.36 3.62
N ASP A 10 24.33 -1.36 2.43
CA ASP A 10 22.94 -1.78 2.28
C ASP A 10 22.76 -3.26 2.62
N THR A 11 21.60 -3.56 3.19
CA THR A 11 21.05 -4.91 3.34
C THR A 11 19.62 -4.89 2.81
N LEU A 12 19.08 -6.02 2.35
CA LEU A 12 17.67 -6.06 1.94
C LEU A 12 16.72 -5.64 3.06
N PHE A 13 17.05 -5.97 4.32
CA PHE A 13 16.32 -5.48 5.50
C PHE A 13 16.34 -3.96 5.62
N GLY A 14 17.53 -3.34 5.51
CA GLY A 14 17.69 -1.90 5.60
C GLY A 14 16.97 -1.16 4.46
N ILE A 15 17.01 -1.71 3.25
CA ILE A 15 16.28 -1.18 2.10
C ILE A 15 14.77 -1.28 2.35
N ALA A 16 14.25 -2.45 2.75
CA ALA A 16 12.84 -2.62 3.08
C ALA A 16 12.37 -1.72 4.23
N GLN A 17 13.20 -1.52 5.26
CA GLN A 17 12.90 -0.63 6.37
C GLN A 17 12.76 0.83 5.90
N ARG A 18 13.60 1.26 4.94
CA ARG A 18 13.54 2.60 4.36
C ARG A 18 12.37 2.78 3.40
N GLU A 19 12.13 1.81 2.51
CA GLU A 19 11.16 1.93 1.43
C GLU A 19 9.74 1.57 1.90
N TYR A 20 9.59 0.64 2.86
CA TYR A 20 8.30 0.14 3.34
C TYR A 20 8.00 0.45 4.80
N GLY A 21 8.96 1.01 5.56
CA GLY A 21 8.79 1.23 7.00
C GLY A 21 8.83 -0.05 7.85
N ASP A 22 9.02 -1.20 7.22
CA ASP A 22 9.03 -2.52 7.83
C ASP A 22 10.14 -3.36 7.20
N GLY A 23 11.28 -3.46 7.89
CA GLY A 23 12.42 -4.26 7.42
C GLY A 23 12.10 -5.75 7.26
N GLY A 24 11.09 -6.26 7.97
CA GLY A 24 10.63 -7.65 7.84
C GLY A 24 10.03 -7.98 6.47
N LEU A 25 9.72 -6.95 5.66
CA LEU A 25 9.26 -7.09 4.28
C LEU A 25 10.40 -7.24 3.26
N PHE A 26 11.66 -7.37 3.68
CA PHE A 26 12.77 -7.68 2.76
C PHE A 26 12.52 -8.89 1.83
N PRO A 27 11.74 -9.93 2.20
CA PRO A 27 11.45 -11.02 1.26
C PRO A 27 10.70 -10.55 0.03
N VAL A 28 9.95 -9.44 0.07
CA VAL A 28 9.33 -8.84 -1.12
C VAL A 28 10.39 -8.52 -2.18
N ILE A 29 11.47 -7.85 -1.76
CA ILE A 29 12.58 -7.47 -2.63
C ILE A 29 13.35 -8.71 -3.09
N ALA A 30 13.65 -9.63 -2.16
CA ALA A 30 14.39 -10.85 -2.49
C ALA A 30 13.65 -11.72 -3.53
N ARG A 31 12.33 -11.90 -3.38
CA ARG A 31 11.53 -12.69 -4.31
C ARG A 31 11.43 -12.04 -5.69
N GLN A 32 11.21 -10.72 -5.74
CA GLN A 32 11.15 -9.98 -7.01
C GLN A 32 12.43 -10.09 -7.84
N ASN A 33 13.59 -10.13 -7.18
CA ASN A 33 14.89 -10.17 -7.84
C ASN A 33 15.48 -11.59 -7.90
N HIS A 34 14.71 -12.61 -7.53
CA HIS A 34 15.17 -14.01 -7.46
C HIS A 34 16.46 -14.20 -6.64
N VAL A 35 16.66 -13.37 -5.61
CA VAL A 35 17.82 -13.45 -4.73
C VAL A 35 17.72 -14.71 -3.88
N THR A 36 18.65 -15.64 -4.09
CA THR A 36 18.66 -16.94 -3.39
C THR A 36 19.14 -16.79 -1.95
N ASN A 37 20.17 -15.97 -1.72
CA ASN A 37 20.67 -15.64 -0.38
C ASN A 37 20.45 -14.14 -0.09
N PRO A 38 19.43 -13.78 0.71
CA PRO A 38 19.12 -12.39 1.05
C PRO A 38 20.24 -11.62 1.76
N ASP A 39 21.21 -12.32 2.35
CA ASP A 39 22.37 -11.72 3.03
C ASP A 39 23.47 -11.31 2.05
N LEU A 40 23.35 -11.68 0.76
CA LEU A 40 24.33 -11.39 -0.28
C LEU A 40 23.70 -10.49 -1.35
N VAL A 41 23.80 -9.18 -1.15
CA VAL A 41 23.55 -8.16 -2.18
C VAL A 41 24.83 -7.40 -2.47
N MET A 42 25.14 -7.17 -3.74
CA MET A 42 26.42 -6.59 -4.15
C MET A 42 26.28 -5.08 -4.34
N VAL A 43 27.24 -4.31 -3.81
CA VAL A 43 27.29 -2.86 -4.06
C VAL A 43 27.35 -2.59 -5.57
N GLY A 44 26.52 -1.68 -6.06
CA GLY A 44 26.37 -1.36 -7.48
C GLY A 44 25.40 -2.26 -8.25
N GLU A 45 24.88 -3.32 -7.64
CA GLU A 45 23.82 -4.15 -8.22
C GLU A 45 22.53 -3.32 -8.38
N GLU A 46 21.88 -3.43 -9.53
CA GLU A 46 20.55 -2.85 -9.74
C GLU A 46 19.48 -3.88 -9.36
N ILE A 47 18.68 -3.54 -8.36
CA ILE A 47 17.54 -4.34 -7.92
C ILE A 47 16.23 -3.60 -8.15
N LEU A 48 15.18 -4.38 -8.32
CA LEU A 48 13.81 -3.94 -8.41
C LEU A 48 13.15 -3.93 -7.03
N VAL A 49 12.62 -2.79 -6.64
CA VAL A 49 11.89 -2.62 -5.37
C VAL A 49 10.41 -2.44 -5.71
N PRO A 50 9.55 -3.48 -5.50
CA PRO A 50 8.11 -3.34 -5.64
C PRO A 50 7.58 -2.24 -4.71
N TYR A 51 6.51 -1.57 -5.08
CA TYR A 51 5.82 -0.66 -4.19
C TYR A 51 4.94 -1.45 -3.24
N VAL A 52 5.20 -1.28 -1.94
CA VAL A 52 4.33 -1.69 -0.84
C VAL A 52 3.95 -0.43 -0.07
N THR A 53 2.67 -0.28 0.28
CA THR A 53 2.20 0.83 1.10
C THR A 53 2.99 0.86 2.39
N TYR A 54 3.58 2.02 2.66
CA TYR A 54 4.48 2.21 3.77
C TYR A 54 3.80 1.85 5.09
N ARG A 55 4.53 1.21 6.01
CA ARG A 55 4.03 0.75 7.29
C ARG A 55 4.60 1.55 8.44
N HIS A 56 3.72 1.96 9.34
CA HIS A 56 4.07 2.64 10.58
C HIS A 56 3.73 1.74 11.77
N LEU A 57 4.75 1.32 12.53
CA LEU A 57 4.53 0.69 13.82
C LEU A 57 4.14 1.75 14.85
N PHE A 58 2.90 1.67 15.32
CA PHE A 58 2.37 2.58 16.32
C PHE A 58 2.87 2.20 17.71
N THR A 59 3.78 3.00 18.28
CA THR A 59 4.48 2.66 19.55
C THR A 59 4.04 3.49 20.75
N THR A 60 3.15 4.47 20.56
CA THR A 60 2.69 5.42 21.60
C THR A 60 1.27 5.11 22.07
N GLU A 61 0.75 5.91 23.01
CA GLU A 61 -0.69 5.95 23.30
C GLU A 61 -1.44 6.71 22.21
N ASP A 62 -2.69 6.33 21.97
CA ASP A 62 -3.58 6.99 21.00
C ASP A 62 -4.17 8.28 21.59
N THR A 63 -3.59 9.41 21.17
CA THR A 63 -4.00 10.76 21.55
C THR A 63 -4.07 11.61 20.30
N THR A 64 -4.85 12.71 20.34
CA THR A 64 -4.89 13.69 19.24
C THR A 64 -3.49 14.14 18.84
N ALA A 65 -2.63 14.46 19.81
CA ALA A 65 -1.25 14.85 19.55
C ALA A 65 -0.42 13.75 18.88
N ALA A 66 -0.62 12.48 19.24
CA ALA A 66 0.06 11.37 18.57
C ALA A 66 -0.37 11.24 17.10
N ARG A 67 -1.67 11.36 16.82
CA ARG A 67 -2.20 11.32 15.45
C ARG A 67 -1.73 12.50 14.61
N THR A 68 -1.72 13.72 15.17
CA THR A 68 -1.17 14.91 14.51
C THR A 68 0.32 14.72 14.18
N ARG A 69 1.13 14.17 15.10
CA ARG A 69 2.55 13.90 14.84
C ARG A 69 2.79 12.85 13.75
N ILE A 70 1.89 11.88 13.59
CA ILE A 70 1.94 10.93 12.47
C ILE A 70 1.70 11.70 11.16
N THR A 71 0.65 12.51 11.10
CA THR A 71 0.35 13.32 9.92
C THR A 71 1.51 14.23 9.54
N GLU A 72 2.07 14.97 10.51
CA GLU A 72 3.21 15.85 10.30
C GLU A 72 4.44 15.08 9.81
N ARG A 73 4.74 13.92 10.42
CA ARG A 73 5.90 13.09 10.03
C ARG A 73 5.85 12.63 8.57
N TYR A 74 4.68 12.18 8.10
CA TYR A 74 4.56 11.54 6.78
C TYR A 74 4.14 12.50 5.68
N TYR A 75 3.46 13.59 6.04
CA TYR A 75 2.85 14.50 5.08
C TYR A 75 3.24 15.97 5.27
N GLY A 76 4.04 16.29 6.30
CA GLY A 76 4.52 17.65 6.57
C GLY A 76 3.40 18.66 6.84
N THR A 77 2.27 18.19 7.39
CA THR A 77 1.11 19.01 7.70
C THR A 77 0.34 18.47 8.91
N GLU A 78 -0.36 19.38 9.59
CA GLU A 78 -1.33 19.08 10.64
C GLU A 78 -2.79 19.10 10.13
N ASP A 79 -3.01 19.23 8.81
CA ASP A 79 -4.34 19.28 8.20
C ASP A 79 -5.18 18.05 8.56
N ARG A 80 -6.38 18.30 9.11
CA ARG A 80 -7.33 17.26 9.52
C ARG A 80 -7.82 16.42 8.34
N ALA A 81 -7.96 17.00 7.15
CA ALA A 81 -8.35 16.26 5.94
C ALA A 81 -7.27 15.24 5.54
N VAL A 82 -5.99 15.63 5.62
CA VAL A 82 -4.86 14.72 5.38
C VAL A 82 -4.76 13.66 6.47
N GLN A 83 -4.97 14.03 7.74
CA GLN A 83 -5.03 13.05 8.82
C GLN A 83 -6.15 12.02 8.59
N LEU A 84 -7.32 12.48 8.14
CA LEU A 84 -8.47 11.60 7.89
C LEU A 84 -8.18 10.57 6.79
N ILE A 85 -7.35 10.91 5.79
CA ILE A 85 -6.96 9.98 4.72
C ILE A 85 -6.33 8.70 5.29
N TRP A 86 -5.24 8.82 6.07
CA TRP A 86 -4.57 7.64 6.61
C TRP A 86 -5.42 6.96 7.69
N GLU A 87 -6.18 7.72 8.47
CA GLU A 87 -7.09 7.16 9.48
C GLU A 87 -8.16 6.26 8.84
N VAL A 88 -8.71 6.66 7.68
CA VAL A 88 -9.73 5.87 6.97
C VAL A 88 -9.12 4.64 6.30
N VAL A 89 -7.94 4.77 5.67
CA VAL A 89 -7.22 3.62 5.09
C VAL A 89 -7.05 2.50 6.13
N ASN A 90 -6.76 2.88 7.38
CA ASN A 90 -6.56 1.95 8.50
C ASN A 90 -7.84 1.56 9.25
N GLY A 91 -8.99 2.19 8.94
CA GLY A 91 -10.24 1.95 9.66
C GLY A 91 -10.25 2.45 11.12
N VAL A 92 -9.41 3.46 11.42
CA VAL A 92 -9.18 4.02 12.77
C VAL A 92 -9.69 5.45 12.96
N ALA A 93 -10.36 6.03 11.95
CA ALA A 93 -10.96 7.36 12.04
C ALA A 93 -11.91 7.55 13.24
N GLN A 94 -12.56 6.47 13.69
CA GLN A 94 -13.46 6.44 14.85
C GLN A 94 -13.14 5.28 15.81
N ARG A 95 -11.93 4.74 15.76
CA ARG A 95 -11.50 3.62 16.61
C ARG A 95 -10.16 3.93 17.26
N GLN A 96 -9.96 3.41 18.45
CA GLN A 96 -8.69 3.52 19.16
C GLN A 96 -7.60 2.74 18.41
N ILE A 97 -6.40 3.31 18.34
CA ILE A 97 -5.20 2.63 17.87
C ILE A 97 -4.48 2.02 19.08
N HIS A 98 -4.28 0.71 19.07
CA HIS A 98 -3.54 0.03 20.13
C HIS A 98 -2.04 0.06 19.85
N ARG A 99 -1.24 0.21 20.91
CA ARG A 99 0.22 0.11 20.83
C ARG A 99 0.62 -1.24 20.24
N GLY A 100 1.52 -1.22 19.26
CA GLY A 100 1.94 -2.39 18.49
C GLY A 100 1.17 -2.60 17.19
N ALA A 101 0.14 -1.79 16.89
CA ALA A 101 -0.55 -1.83 15.61
C ALA A 101 0.37 -1.36 14.47
N TRP A 102 0.28 -2.03 13.33
CA TRP A 102 0.91 -1.59 12.09
C TRP A 102 -0.12 -0.85 11.24
N LEU A 103 0.15 0.42 10.96
CA LEU A 103 -0.69 1.28 10.14
C LEU A 103 -0.12 1.38 8.72
N LEU A 104 -0.99 1.39 7.73
CA LEU A 104 -0.68 1.65 6.33
C LEU A 104 -0.72 3.16 6.09
N MET A 105 0.38 3.71 5.61
CA MET A 105 0.52 5.13 5.27
C MET A 105 0.41 5.26 3.75
N PRO A 106 -0.74 5.73 3.21
CA PRO A 106 -0.87 5.97 1.77
C PRO A 106 0.13 7.02 1.32
N ASP A 107 0.64 6.88 0.10
CA ASP A 107 1.60 7.80 -0.49
C ASP A 107 0.86 8.95 -1.18
N LEU A 108 1.08 10.15 -0.65
CA LEU A 108 0.49 11.41 -1.11
C LEU A 108 1.49 12.26 -1.92
N ILE A 109 2.69 11.76 -2.18
CA ILE A 109 3.74 12.49 -2.89
C ILE A 109 3.86 11.94 -4.31
N ASP A 110 4.04 10.62 -4.45
CA ASP A 110 4.07 9.94 -5.76
C ASP A 110 2.65 9.47 -6.14
N MET A 111 1.74 10.43 -6.30
CA MET A 111 0.32 10.15 -6.55
C MET A 111 0.05 9.84 -8.02
N GLY A 112 -0.84 8.86 -8.25
CA GLY A 112 -1.41 8.62 -9.56
C GLY A 112 -2.33 9.76 -9.97
N HIS A 113 -2.49 9.95 -11.27
CA HIS A 113 -3.48 10.89 -11.82
C HIS A 113 -4.46 10.10 -12.67
N HIS A 114 -5.74 10.39 -12.52
CA HIS A 114 -6.80 9.76 -13.31
C HIS A 114 -7.65 10.83 -13.97
N THR A 115 -7.86 10.72 -15.29
CA THR A 115 -8.80 11.57 -16.01
C THR A 115 -10.17 10.91 -15.97
N VAL A 116 -11.10 11.57 -15.27
CA VAL A 116 -12.46 11.09 -15.04
C VAL A 116 -13.18 10.86 -16.36
N VAL A 117 -13.80 9.70 -16.50
CA VAL A 117 -14.60 9.34 -17.69
C VAL A 117 -16.09 9.59 -17.46
N GLU A 118 -16.88 9.54 -18.53
CA GLU A 118 -18.32 9.78 -18.44
C GLU A 118 -19.02 8.83 -17.46
N GLY A 119 -19.78 9.39 -16.51
CA GLY A 119 -20.55 8.63 -15.51
C GLY A 119 -19.72 8.00 -14.38
N GLU A 120 -18.43 8.31 -14.27
CA GLU A 120 -17.56 7.74 -13.23
C GLU A 120 -17.64 8.54 -11.92
N SER A 121 -18.04 7.86 -10.84
CA SER A 121 -18.03 8.42 -9.48
C SER A 121 -16.73 8.12 -8.74
N LEU A 122 -16.47 8.86 -7.65
CA LEU A 122 -15.34 8.58 -6.76
C LEU A 122 -15.40 7.19 -6.12
N LEU A 123 -16.60 6.65 -5.89
CA LEU A 123 -16.81 5.30 -5.38
C LEU A 123 -16.35 4.23 -6.37
N VAL A 124 -16.70 4.39 -7.66
CA VAL A 124 -16.26 3.50 -8.73
C VAL A 124 -14.74 3.58 -8.89
N LEU A 125 -14.19 4.79 -8.86
CA LEU A 125 -12.75 5.00 -8.95
C LEU A 125 -12.01 4.33 -7.80
N ALA A 126 -12.46 4.49 -6.55
CA ALA A 126 -11.87 3.84 -5.39
C ALA A 126 -11.99 2.31 -5.44
N GLN A 127 -13.14 1.78 -5.89
CA GLN A 127 -13.28 0.33 -6.09
C GLN A 127 -12.28 -0.19 -7.14
N ARG A 128 -12.04 0.57 -8.21
CA ARG A 128 -11.07 0.19 -9.26
C ARG A 128 -9.62 0.36 -8.83
N CYS A 129 -9.27 1.41 -8.11
CA CYS A 129 -7.89 1.67 -7.71
C CYS A 129 -7.49 0.86 -6.47
N TYR A 130 -8.38 0.75 -5.49
CA TYR A 130 -8.08 0.24 -4.16
C TYR A 130 -8.76 -1.07 -3.81
N GLY A 131 -9.72 -1.50 -4.63
CA GLY A 131 -10.52 -2.69 -4.38
C GLY A 131 -11.60 -2.49 -3.33
N ASP A 132 -11.82 -1.23 -2.93
CA ASP A 132 -12.78 -0.86 -1.91
C ASP A 132 -13.38 0.53 -2.15
N ALA A 133 -14.68 0.57 -2.46
CA ALA A 133 -15.42 1.80 -2.66
C ALA A 133 -15.45 2.73 -1.43
N ALA A 134 -15.35 2.20 -0.21
CA ALA A 134 -15.33 3.01 1.01
C ALA A 134 -14.06 3.88 1.12
N LEU A 135 -13.00 3.54 0.38
CA LEU A 135 -11.80 4.37 0.26
C LEU A 135 -11.97 5.55 -0.70
N ALA A 136 -13.16 5.79 -1.26
CA ALA A 136 -13.45 7.00 -2.04
C ALA A 136 -13.24 8.29 -1.25
N VAL A 137 -13.39 8.25 0.08
CA VAL A 137 -13.08 9.40 0.93
C VAL A 137 -11.60 9.79 0.87
N VAL A 138 -10.70 8.83 0.57
CA VAL A 138 -9.27 9.11 0.39
C VAL A 138 -9.06 9.99 -0.83
N ILE A 139 -9.70 9.65 -1.95
CA ILE A 139 -9.65 10.43 -3.19
C ILE A 139 -10.34 11.79 -2.98
N ALA A 140 -11.51 11.81 -2.35
CA ALA A 140 -12.25 13.05 -2.12
C ALA A 140 -11.43 14.06 -1.30
N ASN A 141 -10.85 13.62 -0.18
CA ASN A 141 -10.01 14.47 0.67
C ASN A 141 -8.73 14.92 -0.04
N ALA A 142 -8.07 14.04 -0.81
CA ALA A 142 -6.86 14.38 -1.57
C ALA A 142 -7.12 15.42 -2.68
N ASN A 143 -8.36 15.54 -3.14
CA ASN A 143 -8.77 16.52 -4.16
C ASN A 143 -9.54 17.70 -3.58
N HIS A 144 -9.72 17.78 -2.26
CA HIS A 144 -10.53 18.80 -1.58
C HIS A 144 -11.97 18.92 -2.14
N VAL A 145 -12.60 17.79 -2.45
CA VAL A 145 -13.98 17.71 -2.96
C VAL A 145 -14.88 16.93 -2.02
N ASP A 146 -16.18 17.17 -2.12
CA ASP A 146 -17.19 16.37 -1.42
C ASP A 146 -17.28 14.96 -2.04
N LEU A 147 -17.41 13.95 -1.18
CA LEU A 147 -17.41 12.53 -1.56
C LEU A 147 -18.53 12.17 -2.55
N PHE A 148 -19.70 12.80 -2.40
CA PHE A 148 -20.90 12.48 -3.18
C PHE A 148 -21.09 13.41 -4.37
N THR A 149 -20.13 14.31 -4.60
CA THR A 149 -20.11 15.16 -5.79
C THR A 149 -19.30 14.46 -6.87
N ASP A 150 -20.01 13.95 -7.88
CA ASP A 150 -19.35 13.29 -9.01
C ASP A 150 -18.46 14.29 -9.77
N PRO A 151 -17.19 13.95 -10.03
CA PRO A 151 -16.32 14.80 -10.81
C PRO A 151 -16.80 14.87 -12.26
N ARG A 152 -16.56 16.01 -12.91
CA ARG A 152 -16.95 16.17 -14.32
C ARG A 152 -16.07 15.29 -15.20
N PRO A 153 -16.61 14.73 -16.30
CA PRO A 153 -15.78 14.06 -17.30
C PRO A 153 -14.65 14.98 -17.79
N GLY A 154 -13.43 14.46 -17.89
CA GLY A 154 -12.23 15.20 -18.22
C GLY A 154 -11.51 15.86 -17.03
N THR A 155 -12.11 15.88 -15.83
CA THR A 155 -11.40 16.31 -14.61
C THR A 155 -10.23 15.36 -14.32
N VAL A 156 -9.04 15.91 -14.10
CA VAL A 156 -7.90 15.14 -13.59
C VAL A 156 -8.00 15.13 -12.07
N VAL A 157 -8.20 13.94 -11.50
CA VAL A 157 -8.20 13.73 -10.06
C VAL A 157 -6.89 13.07 -9.63
N VAL A 158 -6.41 13.52 -8.49
CA VAL A 158 -5.28 12.93 -7.79
C VAL A 158 -5.77 11.65 -7.10
N VAL A 159 -5.03 10.55 -7.28
CA VAL A 159 -5.33 9.25 -6.69
C VAL A 159 -4.14 8.87 -5.80
N PRO A 160 -4.25 9.03 -4.48
CA PRO A 160 -3.25 8.56 -3.52
C PRO A 160 -2.81 7.13 -3.82
N ARG A 161 -1.50 6.89 -3.78
CA ARG A 161 -0.97 5.57 -4.09
C ARG A 161 -1.06 4.68 -2.85
N LEU A 162 -1.67 3.50 -3.02
CA LEU A 162 -1.79 2.46 -2.00
C LEU A 162 -1.97 1.09 -2.66
N ASN A 163 -1.58 0.02 -1.96
CA ASN A 163 -1.79 -1.33 -2.44
C ASN A 163 -3.28 -1.64 -2.49
N ARG A 164 -3.75 -2.06 -3.66
CA ARG A 164 -5.11 -2.57 -3.83
C ARG A 164 -5.34 -3.71 -2.85
N ARG A 165 -6.53 -3.76 -2.24
CA ARG A 165 -6.94 -4.84 -1.34
C ARG A 165 -8.04 -5.68 -1.96
N ARG A 166 -8.05 -6.97 -1.69
CA ARG A 166 -9.17 -7.88 -2.00
C ARG A 166 -9.48 -8.78 -0.82
N SER A 167 -10.77 -9.05 -0.61
CA SER A 167 -11.21 -10.11 0.30
C SER A 167 -11.28 -11.44 -0.45
N VAL A 168 -10.76 -12.50 0.15
CA VAL A 168 -10.82 -13.86 -0.41
C VAL A 168 -12.26 -14.39 -0.37
N ALA A 169 -12.74 -14.93 -1.48
CA ALA A 169 -14.03 -15.59 -1.69
C ALA A 169 -13.84 -16.99 -2.34
N GLY A 170 -13.00 -17.83 -1.72
CA GLY A 170 -12.73 -19.21 -2.17
C GLY A 170 -11.58 -19.36 -3.17
N GLU A 171 -10.98 -18.26 -3.62
CA GLU A 171 -9.83 -18.27 -4.50
C GLU A 171 -8.55 -18.69 -3.75
N THR A 172 -7.61 -19.28 -4.50
CA THR A 172 -6.23 -19.44 -4.04
C THR A 172 -5.45 -18.15 -4.27
N LEU A 173 -4.29 -17.99 -3.62
CA LEU A 173 -3.42 -16.84 -3.88
C LEU A 173 -3.00 -16.74 -5.37
N GLU A 174 -2.83 -17.88 -6.03
CA GLU A 174 -2.46 -17.94 -7.45
C GLU A 174 -3.55 -17.40 -8.37
N VAL A 175 -4.82 -17.73 -8.10
CA VAL A 175 -5.96 -17.20 -8.86
C VAL A 175 -6.07 -15.69 -8.66
N LEU A 176 -5.95 -15.22 -7.42
CA LEU A 176 -5.98 -13.79 -7.12
C LEU A 176 -4.84 -13.03 -7.82
N VAL A 177 -3.64 -13.61 -7.85
CA VAL A 177 -2.47 -13.04 -8.53
C VAL A 177 -2.69 -12.96 -10.04
N ARG A 178 -3.25 -14.00 -10.68
CA ARG A 178 -3.57 -13.95 -12.12
C ARG A 178 -4.58 -12.87 -12.45
N GLU A 179 -5.61 -12.74 -11.63
CA GLU A 179 -6.64 -11.72 -11.82
C GLU A 179 -6.09 -10.30 -11.64
N GLU A 180 -5.08 -10.12 -10.79
CA GLU A 180 -4.50 -8.81 -10.48
C GLU A 180 -3.36 -8.40 -11.44
N TYR A 181 -2.46 -9.32 -11.78
CA TYR A 181 -1.24 -9.04 -12.53
C TYR A 181 -1.20 -9.67 -13.93
N GLY A 182 -2.16 -10.55 -14.25
CA GLY A 182 -2.14 -11.36 -15.47
C GLY A 182 -1.33 -12.65 -15.31
N ASP A 183 -1.08 -13.32 -16.44
CA ASP A 183 -0.44 -14.64 -16.48
C ASP A 183 1.10 -14.59 -16.53
N ASP A 184 1.68 -13.39 -16.56
CA ASP A 184 3.13 -13.20 -16.61
C ASP A 184 3.78 -13.38 -15.24
N ASP A 185 4.75 -14.29 -15.16
CA ASP A 185 5.55 -14.62 -13.97
C ASP A 185 4.74 -14.78 -12.66
N VAL A 186 3.63 -15.52 -12.77
CA VAL A 186 2.67 -15.77 -11.68
C VAL A 186 3.37 -16.28 -10.41
N GLN A 187 4.37 -17.14 -10.52
CA GLN A 187 5.03 -17.72 -9.34
C GLN A 187 5.84 -16.69 -8.55
N THR A 188 6.52 -15.75 -9.22
CA THR A 188 7.19 -14.64 -8.55
C THR A 188 6.18 -13.73 -7.88
N TRP A 189 5.08 -13.39 -8.56
CA TRP A 189 4.03 -12.56 -7.96
C TRP A 189 3.33 -13.24 -6.78
N VAL A 190 3.07 -14.56 -6.84
CA VAL A 190 2.58 -15.32 -5.68
C VAL A 190 3.54 -15.17 -4.50
N ALA A 191 4.85 -15.31 -4.73
CA ALA A 191 5.85 -15.18 -3.67
C ALA A 191 5.96 -13.74 -3.13
N VAL A 192 5.88 -12.74 -3.99
CA VAL A 192 5.91 -11.31 -3.65
C VAL A 192 4.68 -10.91 -2.85
N VAL A 193 3.48 -11.27 -3.30
CA VAL A 193 2.22 -10.99 -2.58
C VAL A 193 2.20 -11.73 -1.24
N ALA A 194 2.61 -13.00 -1.21
CA ALA A 194 2.70 -13.74 0.05
C ALA A 194 3.63 -13.04 1.05
N ALA A 195 4.81 -12.61 0.61
CA ALA A 195 5.76 -11.88 1.43
C ALA A 195 5.19 -10.54 1.93
N ALA A 196 4.57 -9.75 1.05
CA ALA A 196 3.98 -8.46 1.39
C ALA A 196 2.86 -8.59 2.45
N ASN A 197 2.19 -9.74 2.51
CA ASN A 197 1.11 -10.02 3.46
C ASN A 197 1.53 -10.88 4.66
N TYR A 198 2.83 -11.15 4.84
CA TYR A 198 3.34 -12.06 5.87
C TYR A 198 2.70 -13.47 5.84
N ILE A 199 2.38 -13.98 4.65
CA ILE A 199 1.76 -15.29 4.46
C ILE A 199 2.85 -16.34 4.27
N SER A 200 3.11 -17.13 5.31
CA SER A 200 4.06 -18.25 5.25
C SER A 200 3.49 -19.50 4.58
N ARG A 201 2.15 -19.62 4.50
CA ARG A 201 1.44 -20.74 3.86
C ARG A 201 0.47 -20.23 2.78
N PRO A 202 0.95 -19.91 1.56
CA PRO A 202 0.14 -19.31 0.49
C PRO A 202 -1.09 -20.12 0.04
N ARG A 203 -1.11 -21.43 0.32
CA ARG A 203 -2.23 -22.33 0.01
C ARG A 203 -3.26 -22.44 1.13
N ALA A 204 -3.07 -21.72 2.25
CA ALA A 204 -3.94 -21.77 3.41
C ALA A 204 -4.73 -20.46 3.61
N LEU A 205 -5.13 -19.81 2.51
CA LEU A 205 -6.06 -18.69 2.56
C LEU A 205 -7.45 -19.17 3.02
N PHE A 206 -8.20 -18.28 3.65
CA PHE A 206 -9.57 -18.54 4.08
C PHE A 206 -10.48 -17.38 3.68
N CYS A 207 -11.78 -17.65 3.54
CA CYS A 207 -12.76 -16.65 3.13
C CYS A 207 -12.75 -15.42 4.05
N ASN A 208 -12.94 -14.24 3.45
CA ASN A 208 -12.88 -12.91 4.06
C ASN A 208 -11.49 -12.47 4.56
N GLN A 209 -10.44 -13.27 4.37
CA GLN A 209 -9.08 -12.77 4.55
C GLN A 209 -8.81 -11.66 3.54
N VAL A 210 -8.25 -10.53 3.99
CA VAL A 210 -7.86 -9.42 3.12
C VAL A 210 -6.41 -9.60 2.66
N ILE A 211 -6.19 -9.48 1.36
CA ILE A 211 -4.87 -9.55 0.71
C ILE A 211 -4.58 -8.19 0.07
N TYR A 212 -3.37 -7.68 0.30
CA TYR A 212 -2.85 -6.44 -0.29
C TYR A 212 -1.89 -6.76 -1.43
N PHE A 213 -2.05 -6.08 -2.56
CA PHE A 213 -1.31 -6.36 -3.79
C PHE A 213 -0.24 -5.28 -4.07
N PRO A 214 1.08 -5.61 -4.02
CA PRO A 214 2.19 -4.73 -4.43
C PRO A 214 2.09 -4.21 -5.87
N SER A 215 2.76 -3.09 -6.22
CA SER A 215 2.75 -2.48 -7.59
C SER A 215 4.11 -1.95 -8.09
#